data_AF-A0A2Z3JTK4-F1
#
_entry.id   AF-A0A2Z3JTK4-F1
#
_cell.length_a   1.000
_cell.length_b   1.000
_cell.length_c   1.000
_cell.angle_alpha   90.00
_cell.angle_beta   90.00
_cell.angle_gamma   90.00
#
_symmetry.space_group_name_H-M   'P 1'
#
loop_
_entity.id
_entity.type
_entity.pdbx_description
1 polymer ?
#
loop_
_entity_poly.entity_id
_entity_poly.type
_entity_poly.pdbx_seq_one_letter_code
_entity_poly.pdbx_strand_id
1 'polypeptide(L)'
;MEPPRPHTEPPLPEGWTRPREMQEARPTLAPVTLAFGLAATVLGLLITTWSIVGLGALLALIGGAMWAYDSYRESEPEAQAQLEAEQ
;
A
#
# COMPACT_ATOMS: atom_id res chain seq x y z
N MET A 1 -30.12 9.85 -37.23
CA MET A 1 -29.23 9.93 -36.06
C MET A 1 -28.86 8.49 -35.71
N GLU A 2 -27.65 8.08 -36.08
CA GLU A 2 -27.16 6.70 -35.86
C GLU A 2 -26.59 6.60 -34.44
N PRO A 3 -26.95 5.58 -33.64
CA PRO A 3 -26.43 5.43 -32.29
C PRO A 3 -24.92 5.14 -32.31
N PRO A 4 -24.14 5.65 -31.33
CA PRO A 4 -22.71 5.38 -31.27
C PRO A 4 -22.47 3.88 -31.08
N ARG A 5 -21.69 3.29 -32.00
CA ARG A 5 -21.34 1.87 -31.92
C ARG A 5 -20.46 1.63 -30.68
N PRO A 6 -20.65 0.51 -29.96
CA PRO A 6 -19.76 0.13 -28.88
C PRO A 6 -18.33 0.03 -29.42
N HIS A 7 -17.38 0.67 -28.74
CA HIS A 7 -15.96 0.56 -29.05
C HIS A 7 -15.51 -0.88 -28.73
N THR A 8 -15.64 -1.79 -29.69
CA THR A 8 -15.06 -3.12 -29.60
C THR A 8 -13.54 -2.95 -29.65
N GLU A 9 -12.87 -3.16 -28.52
CA GLU A 9 -11.40 -3.13 -28.46
C GLU A 9 -10.83 -4.08 -29.53
N PRO A 10 -9.81 -3.63 -30.28
CA PRO A 10 -9.18 -4.49 -31.28
C PRO A 10 -8.54 -5.71 -30.60
N PRO A 11 -8.66 -6.91 -31.19
CA PRO A 11 -8.07 -8.12 -30.62
C PRO A 11 -6.55 -7.94 -30.49
N LEU A 12 -6.03 -8.22 -29.29
CA LEU A 12 -4.60 -8.19 -29.02
C LEU A 12 -3.89 -9.31 -29.81
N PRO A 13 -2.71 -9.04 -30.42
CA PRO A 13 -1.96 -10.05 -31.14
C PRO A 13 -1.53 -11.20 -30.21
N GLU A 14 -1.38 -12.42 -30.78
CA GLU A 14 -0.95 -13.60 -30.02
C GLU A 14 0.39 -13.35 -29.30
N GLY A 15 0.42 -13.58 -27.99
CA GLY A 15 1.58 -13.32 -27.14
C GLY A 15 1.59 -11.94 -26.45
N TRP A 16 0.66 -11.04 -26.77
CA TRP A 16 0.46 -9.82 -25.98
C TRP A 16 -0.49 -10.06 -24.80
N THR A 17 0.07 -10.02 -23.59
CA THR A 17 -0.73 -9.86 -22.38
C THR A 17 -1.09 -8.39 -22.23
N ARG A 18 -2.37 -8.09 -21.95
CA ARG A 18 -2.82 -6.74 -21.60
C ARG A 18 -1.90 -6.18 -20.51
N PRO A 19 -1.41 -4.92 -20.60
CA PRO A 19 -0.66 -4.31 -19.51
C PRO A 19 -1.45 -4.46 -18.22
N ARG A 20 -0.80 -4.97 -17.16
CA ARG A 20 -1.42 -5.08 -15.85
C ARG A 20 -1.89 -3.68 -15.47
N GLU A 21 -3.18 -3.50 -15.27
CA GLU A 21 -3.74 -2.22 -14.82
C GLU A 21 -3.02 -1.89 -13.51
N MET A 22 -2.20 -0.84 -13.51
CA MET A 22 -1.51 -0.40 -12.30
C MET A 22 -2.60 0.08 -11.35
N GLN A 23 -2.81 -0.66 -10.26
CA GLN A 23 -3.72 -0.21 -9.21
C GLN A 23 -3.26 1.19 -8.75
N GLU A 24 -4.18 2.14 -8.78
CA GLU A 24 -3.93 3.48 -8.27
C GLU A 24 -3.55 3.37 -6.79
N ALA A 25 -2.41 3.97 -6.43
CA ALA A 25 -1.93 3.95 -5.06
C ALA A 25 -3.00 4.54 -4.13
N ARG A 26 -3.50 3.73 -3.19
CA ARG A 26 -4.48 4.21 -2.22
C ARG A 26 -3.79 5.19 -1.27
N PRO A 27 -4.39 6.37 -1.02
CA PRO A 27 -3.81 7.32 -0.08
C PRO A 27 -3.78 6.70 1.32
N THR A 28 -2.58 6.55 1.90
CA THR A 28 -2.36 6.01 3.25
C THR A 28 -1.58 6.98 4.13
N LEU A 29 -1.99 7.10 5.39
CA LEU A 29 -1.29 7.93 6.40
C LEU A 29 -0.16 7.16 7.11
N ALA A 30 -0.06 5.85 6.89
CA ALA A 30 0.91 4.99 7.58
C ALA A 30 2.39 5.49 7.48
N PRO A 31 2.94 5.84 6.30
CA PRO A 31 4.32 6.30 6.20
C PRO A 31 4.55 7.63 6.93
N VAL A 32 3.55 8.53 6.91
CA VAL A 32 3.61 9.82 7.61
C VAL A 32 3.66 9.58 9.12
N THR A 33 2.74 8.78 9.65
CA THR A 33 2.68 8.45 11.08
C THR A 33 3.97 7.78 11.57
N LEU A 34 4.53 6.85 10.79
CA LEU A 34 5.79 6.20 11.11
C LEU A 34 6.94 7.20 11.15
N ALA A 35 7.06 8.07 10.15
CA ALA A 35 8.11 9.07 10.08
C ALA A 35 8.04 10.05 11.27
N PHE A 36 6.84 10.53 11.61
CA PHE A 36 6.63 11.40 12.77
C PHE A 36 6.98 10.70 14.08
N GLY A 37 6.61 9.44 14.25
CA GLY A 37 6.96 8.65 15.44
C GLY A 37 8.47 8.50 15.60
N LEU A 38 9.18 8.15 14.52
CA LEU A 38 10.65 8.05 14.55
C LEU A 38 11.31 9.40 14.83
N ALA A 39 10.85 10.47 14.19
CA ALA A 39 11.37 11.82 14.42
C ALA A 39 11.16 12.27 15.88
N ALA A 40 9.98 12.02 16.45
CA ALA A 40 9.69 12.31 17.85
C ALA A 40 10.55 11.46 18.81
N THR A 41 10.80 10.19 18.47
CA THR A 41 11.67 9.30 19.26
C THR A 41 13.10 9.84 19.29
N VAL A 42 13.65 10.20 18.12
CA VAL A 42 15.00 10.79 18.01
C VAL A 42 15.07 12.11 18.77
N LEU A 43 14.06 12.98 18.63
CA LEU A 43 14.00 14.24 19.37
C LEU A 43 13.99 14.00 20.88
N GLY A 44 13.16 13.07 21.36
CA GLY A 44 13.07 12.70 22.77
C GLY A 44 14.41 12.20 23.34
N LEU A 45 15.16 11.43 22.55
CA LEU A 45 16.51 10.98 22.92
C LEU A 45 17.49 12.16 23.01
N LEU A 46 17.44 13.11 22.06
CA LEU A 46 18.31 14.29 22.06
C LEU A 46 18.09 15.19 23.28
N ILE A 47 16.86 15.34 23.75
CA ILE A 47 16.51 16.16 24.92
C ILE A 47 16.36 15.35 26.23
N THR A 48 16.76 14.07 26.22
CA THR A 48 16.71 13.15 27.37
C THR A 48 15.32 13.06 28.05
N THR A 49 14.25 13.26 27.28
CA THR A 49 12.88 13.23 27.79
C THR A 49 12.22 11.89 27.46
N TRP A 50 12.23 10.98 28.43
CA TRP A 50 11.70 9.61 28.26
C TRP A 50 10.22 9.57 27.86
N SER A 51 9.40 10.52 28.30
CA SER A 51 7.99 10.60 27.89
C SER A 51 7.81 10.81 26.38
N ILE A 52 8.69 11.63 25.78
CA ILE A 52 8.67 11.92 24.33
C ILE A 52 9.20 10.72 23.55
N VAL A 53 10.23 10.04 24.07
CA VAL A 53 10.72 8.77 23.51
C VAL A 53 9.62 7.73 23.48
N GLY A 54 8.91 7.54 24.60
CA GLY A 54 7.80 6.58 24.68
C GLY A 54 6.66 6.90 23.72
N LEU A 55 6.25 8.17 23.63
CA LEU A 55 5.21 8.60 22.70
C LEU A 55 5.63 8.43 21.23
N GLY A 56 6.86 8.81 20.89
CA GLY A 56 7.40 8.65 19.55
C GLY A 56 7.49 7.18 19.14
N ALA A 57 7.98 6.32 20.04
CA ALA A 57 8.09 4.89 19.77
C ALA A 57 6.70 4.25 19.56
N LEU A 58 5.71 4.66 20.36
CA LEU A 58 4.33 4.21 20.19
C LEU A 58 3.76 4.62 18.83
N LEU A 59 3.97 5.87 18.41
CA LEU A 59 3.53 6.35 17.09
C LEU A 59 4.24 5.61 15.95
N ALA A 60 5.54 5.33 16.09
CA ALA A 60 6.30 4.58 15.10
C ALA A 60 5.76 3.13 14.96
N LEU A 61 5.44 2.49 16.08
CA LEU A 61 4.83 1.17 16.10
C LEU A 61 3.45 1.16 15.44
N ILE A 62 2.60 2.16 15.71
CA ILE A 62 1.28 2.31 15.08
C ILE A 62 1.43 2.50 13.57
N GLY A 63 2.28 3.42 13.13
CA GLY A 63 2.53 3.66 11.70
C GLY A 63 3.08 2.42 10.98
N GLY A 64 4.01 1.70 11.62
CA GLY A 64 4.57 0.46 11.09
C GLY A 64 3.55 -0.68 11.01
N ALA A 65 2.72 -0.84 12.04
CA ALA A 65 1.65 -1.84 12.04
C ALA A 65 0.60 -1.54 10.96
N MET A 66 0.21 -0.28 10.79
CA MET A 66 -0.70 0.13 9.71
C MET A 66 -0.11 -0.20 8.34
N TRP A 67 1.18 0.12 8.13
CA TRP A 67 1.85 -0.14 6.84
C TRP A 67 2.00 -1.64 6.55
N ALA A 68 2.36 -2.43 7.56
CA ALA A 68 2.46 -3.88 7.43
C ALA A 68 1.10 -4.53 7.15
N TYR A 69 0.04 -4.05 7.81
CA TYR A 69 -1.31 -4.54 7.58
C TYR A 69 -1.83 -4.21 6.17
N ASP A 70 -1.59 -2.99 5.70
CA ASP A 70 -1.96 -2.57 4.34
C ASP A 70 -1.25 -3.46 3.29
N SER A 71 0.05 -3.68 3.48
CA SER A 71 0.85 -4.56 2.62
C SER A 71 0.36 -6.01 2.63
N TYR A 72 -0.04 -6.52 3.80
CA TYR A 72 -0.61 -7.87 3.93
C TYR A 72 -1.93 -8.01 3.17
N ARG A 73 -2.83 -7.03 3.30
CA ARG A 73 -4.13 -7.05 2.60
C ARG A 73 -3.99 -6.93 1.09
N GLU A 74 -3.00 -6.19 0.61
CA GLU A 74 -2.69 -6.10 -0.82
C GLU A 74 -2.23 -7.45 -1.39
N SER A 75 -1.61 -8.29 -0.55
CA SER A 75 -1.03 -9.58 -0.95
C SER A 75 -2.04 -10.74 -0.97
N GLU A 76 -3.13 -10.65 -0.21
CA GLU A 76 -4.17 -11.71 -0.11
C GLU A 76 -4.82 -12.07 -1.47
N PRO A 77 -5.25 -11.11 -2.31
CA PRO A 77 -5.87 -11.41 -3.61
C PRO A 77 -4.91 -12.10 -4.59
N GLU A 78 -3.62 -11.75 -4.56
CA GLU A 78 -2.61 -12.37 -5.43
C GLU A 78 -2.32 -13.81 -5.01
N ALA A 79 -2.27 -14.08 -3.70
CA ALA A 79 -2.09 -15.42 -3.17
C ALA A 79 -3.26 -16.35 -3.53
N GLN A 80 -4.50 -15.84 -3.49
CA GLN A 80 -5.68 -16.61 -3.87
C GLN A 80 -5.71 -16.92 -5.39
N ALA A 81 -5.40 -15.94 -6.23
CA ALA A 81 -5.33 -16.14 -7.68
C ALA A 81 -4.24 -17.15 -8.10
N GLN A 82 -3.12 -17.20 -7.38
CA GLN A 82 -2.07 -18.22 -7.61
C GLN A 82 -2.55 -19.62 -7.24
N LEU A 83 -3.24 -19.79 -6.11
CA LEU A 83 -3.75 -21.09 -5.65
C LEU A 83 -4.82 -21.66 -6.60
N GLU A 84 -5.68 -20.81 -7.17
CA GLU A 84 -6.67 -21.23 -8.18
C GLU A 84 -6.03 -21.61 -9.52
N ALA A 85 -4.88 -21.02 -9.88
CA ALA A 85 -4.18 -21.36 -11.11
C ALA A 85 -3.37 -22.68 -11.02
N GLU A 86 -3.11 -23.16 -9.80
CA GLU A 86 -2.41 -24.45 -9.55
C GLU A 86 -3.36 -25.65 -9.39
N GLN A 87 -4.69 -25.44 -9.38
CA GLN A 87 -5.72 -26.49 -9.31
C GLN A 87 -6.32 -26.82 -10.69
#